data_AF-C4YYM9-F1
#
_entry.id   AF-C4YYM9-F1
#
_cell.length_a   1.000
_cell.length_b   1.000
_cell.length_c   1.000
_cell.angle_alpha   90.00
_cell.angle_beta   90.00
_cell.angle_gamma   90.00
#
_symmetry.space_group_name_H-M   'P 1'
#
loop_
_entity.id
_entity.type
_entity.pdbx_description
1 polymer ?
#
loop_
_entity_poly.entity_id
_entity_poly.type
_entity_poly.pdbx_seq_one_letter_code
_entity_poly.pdbx_strand_id
1 'polypeptide(L)'
;YMVPKGKHVVVNEGDFVKKGDLLIDGNPVLQDILKVMGVEVLANYIVKEVQAVYRLQGVKIDDKHIEVIIRQMLQKVEVTDSGGTMLLAGEKIDRHEFDEINEKAIKNGLKPAEAQLILQGITKASLQTRSFISAASFQETTRVLTEAAIAGKVDKLRGLKENVIVGRLVPAGTGYFMDKMRKAAVKLDEENA
;
A
#
# COMPACT_ATOMS: atom_id res chain seq x y z
N TYR A 1 24.62 -12.64 7.16
CA TYR A 1 23.58 -12.25 8.13
C TYR A 1 23.99 -12.80 9.50
N MET A 2 23.89 -12.03 10.59
CA MET A 2 24.24 -12.52 11.92
C MET A 2 23.05 -13.26 12.54
N VAL A 3 23.23 -14.53 12.91
CA VAL A 3 22.21 -15.32 13.60
C VAL A 3 22.39 -15.16 15.12
N PRO A 4 21.34 -14.77 15.87
CA PRO A 4 21.41 -14.68 17.32
C PRO A 4 21.76 -16.03 17.95
N LYS A 5 22.65 -16.01 18.96
CA LYS A 5 22.97 -17.20 19.76
C LYS A 5 21.70 -17.66 20.50
N GLY A 6 21.21 -18.86 20.21
CA GLY A 6 20.01 -19.45 20.82
C GLY A 6 18.91 -19.82 19.85
N LYS A 7 19.00 -19.44 18.56
CA LYS A 7 18.10 -19.98 17.54
C LYS A 7 18.68 -21.24 16.90
N HIS A 8 17.84 -22.27 16.72
CA HIS A 8 18.22 -23.49 16.03
C HIS A 8 18.30 -23.24 14.52
N VAL A 9 19.47 -23.47 13.96
CA VAL A 9 19.72 -23.44 12.51
C VAL A 9 19.29 -24.79 11.93
N VAL A 10 18.50 -24.76 10.86
CA VAL A 10 17.89 -25.96 10.25
C VAL A 10 18.78 -26.55 9.15
N VAL A 11 19.72 -25.75 8.65
CA VAL A 11 20.64 -26.10 7.57
C VAL A 11 22.02 -26.45 8.09
N ASN A 12 22.72 -27.37 7.41
CA ASN A 12 24.09 -27.72 7.71
C ASN A 12 25.07 -26.98 6.79
N GLU A 13 26.32 -26.92 7.22
CA GLU A 13 27.40 -26.39 6.39
C GLU A 13 27.62 -27.29 5.17
N GLY A 14 27.52 -26.72 3.97
CA GLY A 14 27.59 -27.44 2.70
C GLY A 14 26.24 -27.77 2.04
N ASP A 15 25.12 -27.50 2.72
CA ASP A 15 23.79 -27.68 2.11
C ASP A 15 23.52 -26.65 1.01
N PHE A 16 22.91 -27.10 -0.10
CA PHE A 16 22.44 -26.21 -1.15
C PHE A 16 21.07 -25.62 -0.77
N VAL A 17 21.03 -24.31 -0.56
CA VAL A 17 19.81 -23.57 -0.23
C VAL A 17 19.32 -22.74 -1.41
N LYS A 18 18.00 -22.72 -1.61
CA LYS A 18 17.32 -21.86 -2.58
C LYS A 18 16.82 -20.58 -1.92
N LYS A 19 16.58 -19.56 -2.76
CA LYS A 19 15.99 -18.30 -2.31
C LYS A 19 14.62 -18.57 -1.68
N GLY A 20 14.48 -18.27 -0.39
CA GLY A 20 13.25 -18.49 0.37
C GLY A 20 13.31 -19.65 1.36
N ASP A 21 14.35 -20.47 1.35
CA ASP A 21 14.50 -21.56 2.30
C ASP A 21 14.71 -21.04 3.72
N LEU A 22 14.04 -21.66 4.68
CA LEU A 22 14.15 -21.35 6.10
C LEU A 22 15.49 -21.84 6.63
N LEU A 23 16.37 -20.90 6.95
CA LEU A 23 17.68 -21.20 7.54
C LEU A 23 17.59 -21.45 9.05
N ILE A 24 16.52 -20.96 9.69
CA ILE A 24 16.34 -20.94 11.13
C ILE A 24 14.91 -21.39 11.45
N ASP A 25 14.75 -22.11 12.55
CA ASP A 25 13.44 -22.55 13.03
C ASP A 25 12.56 -21.38 13.50
N GLY A 26 11.25 -21.56 13.37
CA GLY A 26 10.20 -20.61 13.75
C GLY A 26 9.42 -20.00 12.58
N ASN A 27 8.49 -19.11 12.93
CA ASN A 27 7.60 -18.51 11.94
C ASN A 27 8.34 -17.48 11.06
N PRO A 28 8.14 -17.51 9.73
CA PRO A 28 8.76 -16.56 8.84
C PRO A 28 8.23 -15.14 9.08
N VAL A 29 9.12 -14.15 9.01
CA VAL A 29 8.75 -12.75 9.14
C VAL A 29 8.20 -12.25 7.81
N LEU A 30 6.98 -11.69 7.82
CA LEU A 30 6.29 -11.24 6.60
C LEU A 30 7.10 -10.24 5.76
N GLN A 31 7.86 -9.35 6.40
CA GLN A 31 8.72 -8.39 5.71
C GLN A 31 9.87 -9.08 4.96
N ASP A 32 10.39 -10.18 5.49
CA ASP A 32 11.46 -10.95 4.84
C ASP A 32 10.90 -11.77 3.68
N ILE A 33 9.70 -12.34 3.84
CA ILE A 33 8.96 -12.96 2.73
C ILE A 33 8.81 -11.98 1.58
N LEU A 34 8.38 -10.73 1.85
CA LEU A 34 8.21 -9.72 0.81
C LEU A 34 9.51 -9.42 0.07
N LYS A 35 10.60 -9.20 0.82
CA LYS A 35 11.91 -8.84 0.25
C LYS A 35 12.55 -9.98 -0.54
N VAL A 36 12.39 -11.21 -0.06
CA VAL A 36 13.08 -12.39 -0.62
C VAL A 36 12.21 -13.08 -1.67
N MET A 37 10.95 -13.36 -1.37
CA MET A 37 10.06 -14.16 -2.21
C MET A 37 9.04 -13.35 -3.03
N GLY A 38 8.82 -12.08 -2.67
CA GLY A 38 7.95 -11.18 -3.40
C GLY A 38 6.49 -11.20 -2.93
N VAL A 39 5.64 -10.46 -3.67
CA VAL A 39 4.26 -10.16 -3.27
C VAL A 39 3.35 -11.39 -3.32
N GLU A 40 3.49 -12.22 -4.35
CA GLU A 40 2.60 -13.38 -4.56
C GLU A 40 2.73 -14.39 -3.41
N VAL A 41 3.97 -14.72 -3.04
CA VAL A 41 4.24 -15.66 -1.95
C VAL A 41 3.78 -15.08 -0.62
N LEU A 42 4.01 -13.78 -0.38
CA LEU A 42 3.50 -13.10 0.80
C LEU A 42 1.97 -13.17 0.89
N ALA A 43 1.28 -12.85 -0.20
CA ALA A 43 -0.18 -12.81 -0.22
C ALA A 43 -0.75 -14.20 0.07
N ASN A 44 -0.23 -15.24 -0.60
CA ASN A 44 -0.63 -16.63 -0.37
C ASN A 44 -0.39 -17.07 1.08
N TYR A 45 0.75 -16.67 1.66
CA TYR A 45 1.05 -16.96 3.07
C TYR A 45 0.00 -16.32 4.00
N ILE A 46 -0.26 -15.02 3.86
CA ILE A 46 -1.23 -14.31 4.72
C ILE A 46 -2.64 -14.89 4.54
N VAL A 47 -3.08 -15.15 3.31
CA VAL A 47 -4.41 -15.74 3.04
C VAL A 47 -4.53 -17.09 3.74
N LYS A 48 -3.53 -17.95 3.62
CA LYS A 48 -3.52 -19.29 4.24
C LYS A 48 -3.61 -19.21 5.76
N GLU A 49 -2.79 -18.37 6.39
CA GLU A 49 -2.75 -18.22 7.85
C GLU A 49 -4.07 -17.66 8.40
N VAL A 50 -4.64 -16.64 7.74
CA VAL A 50 -5.92 -16.05 8.14
C VAL A 50 -7.06 -17.05 7.92
N GLN A 51 -7.10 -17.73 6.77
CA GLN A 51 -8.11 -18.75 6.49
C GLN A 51 -8.08 -19.92 7.48
N ALA A 52 -6.90 -20.34 7.94
CA ALA A 52 -6.79 -21.43 8.91
C ALA A 52 -7.55 -21.09 10.20
N VAL A 53 -7.47 -19.84 10.68
CA VAL A 53 -8.20 -19.38 11.87
C VAL A 53 -9.72 -19.33 11.63
N TYR A 54 -10.17 -18.79 10.49
CA TYR A 54 -11.60 -18.74 10.18
C TYR A 54 -12.21 -20.14 10.01
N ARG A 55 -11.50 -21.04 9.33
CA ARG A 55 -11.89 -22.45 9.17
C ARG A 55 -11.98 -23.17 10.52
N LEU A 56 -11.03 -22.91 11.43
CA LEU A 56 -11.07 -23.47 12.79
C LEU A 56 -12.32 -23.04 13.56
N GLN A 57 -12.80 -21.82 13.33
CA GLN A 57 -14.04 -21.30 13.92
C GLN A 57 -15.31 -21.69 13.14
N GLY A 58 -15.18 -22.47 12.05
CA GLY A 58 -16.30 -22.90 11.21
C GLY A 58 -16.89 -21.78 10.34
N VAL A 59 -16.21 -20.63 10.22
CA VAL A 59 -16.68 -19.48 9.45
C VAL A 59 -16.10 -19.55 8.04
N LYS A 60 -16.97 -19.41 7.04
CA LYS A 60 -16.58 -19.36 5.62
C LYS A 60 -16.41 -17.91 5.17
N ILE A 61 -15.25 -17.60 4.62
CA ILE A 61 -14.93 -16.32 3.97
C ILE A 61 -14.23 -16.59 2.63
N ASP A 62 -14.55 -15.81 1.61
CA ASP A 62 -13.88 -15.89 0.29
C ASP A 62 -12.51 -15.18 0.37
N ASP A 63 -11.49 -15.79 -0.24
CA ASP A 63 -10.10 -15.29 -0.25
C ASP A 63 -10.00 -13.85 -0.79
N LYS A 64 -10.89 -13.47 -1.72
CA LYS A 64 -10.94 -12.12 -2.32
C LYS A 64 -11.03 -11.02 -1.26
N HIS A 65 -11.72 -11.26 -0.15
CA HIS A 65 -11.84 -10.27 0.92
C HIS A 65 -10.51 -10.02 1.61
N ILE A 66 -9.74 -11.09 1.85
CA ILE A 66 -8.43 -11.03 2.50
C ILE A 66 -7.43 -10.41 1.53
N GLU A 67 -7.45 -10.79 0.25
CA GLU A 67 -6.60 -10.22 -0.79
C GLU A 67 -6.79 -8.71 -0.94
N VAL A 68 -8.04 -8.22 -0.89
CA VAL A 68 -8.33 -6.79 -0.93
C VAL A 68 -7.69 -6.06 0.26
N ILE A 69 -7.67 -6.67 1.45
CA ILE A 69 -7.00 -6.10 2.63
C ILE A 69 -5.48 -6.11 2.45
N ILE A 70 -4.89 -7.22 1.98
CA ILE A 70 -3.44 -7.33 1.72
C ILE A 70 -3.00 -6.29 0.69
N ARG A 71 -3.81 -6.05 -0.35
CA ARG A 71 -3.57 -4.98 -1.32
C ARG A 71 -3.47 -3.61 -0.64
N GLN A 72 -4.30 -3.33 0.37
CA GLN A 72 -4.23 -2.07 1.12
C GLN A 72 -2.98 -1.98 2.01
N MET A 73 -2.48 -3.11 2.51
CA MET A 73 -1.25 -3.18 3.30
C MET A 73 0.03 -2.95 2.46
N LEU A 74 -0.05 -3.05 1.13
CA LEU A 74 1.06 -2.93 0.17
C LEU A 74 0.99 -1.65 -0.69
N GLN A 75 0.30 -0.60 -0.23
CA GLN A 75 0.11 0.65 -1.00
C GLN A 75 1.33 1.57 -1.04
N LYS A 76 2.35 1.33 -0.20
CA LYS A 76 3.52 2.19 -0.08
C LYS A 76 4.78 1.50 -0.62
N VAL A 77 5.70 2.32 -1.12
CA VAL A 77 7.06 1.91 -1.48
C VAL A 77 8.07 2.76 -0.73
N GLU A 78 9.26 2.21 -0.51
CA GLU A 78 10.42 2.90 0.04
C GLU A 78 11.49 3.03 -1.05
N VAL A 79 11.89 4.25 -1.34
CA VAL A 79 12.84 4.56 -2.42
C VAL A 79 14.22 4.03 -2.05
N THR A 80 14.84 3.25 -2.93
CA THR A 80 16.18 2.71 -2.76
C THR A 80 17.22 3.51 -3.53
N ASP A 81 16.88 3.96 -4.74
CA ASP A 81 17.70 4.85 -5.56
C ASP A 81 16.80 5.96 -6.12
N SER A 82 17.22 7.22 -5.93
CA SER A 82 16.53 8.40 -6.43
C SER A 82 16.59 8.53 -7.96
N GLY A 83 17.58 7.91 -8.61
CA GLY A 83 17.81 8.04 -10.04
C GLY A 83 17.97 9.51 -10.46
N GLY A 84 17.26 9.91 -11.53
CA GLY A 84 17.16 11.30 -11.99
C GLY A 84 15.92 12.04 -11.48
N THR A 85 15.20 11.47 -10.50
CA THR A 85 13.99 12.08 -9.93
C THR A 85 14.32 13.00 -8.74
N MET A 86 13.32 13.72 -8.23
CA MET A 86 13.44 14.54 -7.00
C MET A 86 13.20 13.74 -5.71
N LEU A 87 12.99 12.42 -5.81
CA LEU A 87 12.76 11.57 -4.65
C LEU A 87 14.03 11.40 -3.83
N LEU A 88 13.89 11.14 -2.52
CA LEU A 88 15.02 10.88 -1.64
C LEU A 88 15.12 9.39 -1.30
N ALA A 89 16.34 8.84 -1.25
CA ALA A 89 16.56 7.48 -0.75
C ALA A 89 16.05 7.34 0.70
N GLY A 90 15.28 6.28 0.96
CA GLY A 90 14.59 6.04 2.23
C GLY A 90 13.23 6.74 2.35
N GLU A 91 12.83 7.57 1.39
CA GLU A 91 11.51 8.20 1.37
C GLU A 91 10.41 7.16 1.16
N LYS A 92 9.29 7.33 1.89
CA LYS A 92 8.12 6.45 1.81
C LYS A 92 6.97 7.16 1.13
N ILE A 93 6.62 6.70 -0.05
CA ILE A 93 5.63 7.33 -0.92
C ILE A 93 4.55 6.32 -1.34
N ASP A 94 3.39 6.82 -1.76
CA ASP A 94 2.38 5.96 -2.37
C ASP A 94 2.91 5.35 -3.66
N ARG A 95 2.67 4.04 -3.84
CA ARG A 95 3.07 3.30 -5.04
C ARG A 95 2.57 3.98 -6.32
N HIS A 96 1.30 4.38 -6.34
CA HIS A 96 0.73 5.08 -7.50
C HIS A 96 1.42 6.42 -7.80
N GLU A 97 1.85 7.15 -6.78
CA GLU A 97 2.55 8.43 -6.98
C GLU A 97 4.00 8.21 -7.45
N PHE A 98 4.67 7.19 -6.89
CA PHE A 98 5.97 6.76 -7.37
C PHE A 98 5.94 6.36 -8.85
N ASP A 99 4.94 5.57 -9.25
CA ASP A 99 4.75 5.15 -10.64
C ASP A 99 4.52 6.38 -11.56
N GLU A 100 3.68 7.34 -11.15
CA GLU A 100 3.45 8.59 -11.89
C GLU A 100 4.72 9.46 -12.03
N ILE A 101 5.54 9.55 -10.98
CA ILE A 101 6.81 10.30 -11.00
C ILE A 101 7.81 9.64 -11.94
N ASN A 102 7.93 8.32 -11.89
CA ASN A 102 8.82 7.56 -12.77
C ASN A 102 8.39 7.63 -14.23
N GLU A 103 7.09 7.54 -14.51
CA GLU A 103 6.59 7.74 -15.87
C GLU A 103 6.96 9.11 -16.44
N LYS A 104 6.91 10.18 -15.63
CA LYS A 104 7.34 11.52 -16.04
C LYS A 104 8.85 11.60 -16.25
N ALA A 105 9.63 10.98 -15.38
CA ALA A 105 11.09 10.95 -15.50
C ALA A 105 11.54 10.27 -16.80
N ILE A 106 10.94 9.12 -17.12
CA ILE A 106 11.20 8.38 -18.36
C ILE A 106 10.84 9.22 -19.59
N LYS A 107 9.69 9.91 -19.57
CA LYS A 107 9.28 10.82 -20.67
C LYS A 107 10.27 11.97 -20.90
N ASN A 108 10.94 12.42 -19.83
CA ASN A 108 11.95 13.47 -19.90
C ASN A 108 13.37 12.93 -20.19
N GLY A 109 13.53 11.62 -20.46
CA GLY A 109 14.83 11.00 -20.72
C GLY A 109 15.72 10.84 -19.48
N LEU A 110 15.15 10.95 -18.27
CA LEU A 110 15.87 10.79 -17.01
C LEU A 110 15.82 9.33 -16.55
N LYS A 111 16.81 8.94 -15.73
CA LYS A 111 16.82 7.62 -15.08
C LYS A 111 15.65 7.54 -14.08
N PRO A 112 14.77 6.52 -14.15
CA PRO A 112 13.72 6.34 -13.15
C PRO A 112 14.32 6.01 -11.78
N ALA A 113 13.59 6.34 -10.72
CA ALA A 113 13.91 5.92 -9.36
C ALA A 113 13.62 4.43 -9.17
N GLU A 114 14.37 3.79 -8.28
CA GLU A 114 14.13 2.42 -7.83
C GLU A 114 13.54 2.45 -6.41
N ALA A 115 12.62 1.53 -6.13
CA ALA A 115 12.00 1.41 -4.82
C ALA A 115 11.63 -0.05 -4.52
N GLN A 116 11.51 -0.34 -3.23
CA GLN A 116 11.04 -1.63 -2.72
C GLN A 116 9.67 -1.48 -2.07
N LEU A 117 8.80 -2.47 -2.25
CA LEU A 117 7.50 -2.49 -1.57
C LEU A 117 7.69 -2.62 -0.06
N ILE A 118 6.85 -1.91 0.69
CA ILE A 118 6.81 -2.04 2.14
C ILE A 118 5.46 -2.58 2.59
N LEU A 119 5.50 -3.59 3.46
CA LEU A 119 4.32 -4.12 4.11
C LEU A 119 4.01 -3.28 5.36
N GLN A 120 2.83 -2.68 5.39
CA GLN A 120 2.33 -1.92 6.53
C GLN A 120 1.19 -2.65 7.23
N GLY A 121 1.12 -2.55 8.56
CA GLY A 121 -0.07 -2.98 9.30
C GLY A 121 -1.30 -2.13 8.93
N ILE A 122 -2.49 -2.70 9.04
CA ILE A 122 -3.76 -2.06 8.63
C ILE A 122 -3.98 -0.69 9.28
N THR A 123 -3.61 -0.52 10.55
CA THR A 123 -3.72 0.75 11.28
C THR A 123 -2.80 1.81 10.67
N LYS A 124 -1.54 1.44 10.40
CA LYS A 124 -0.55 2.35 9.82
C LYS A 124 -0.91 2.73 8.38
N ALA A 125 -1.35 1.76 7.58
CA ALA A 125 -1.84 2.01 6.22
C ALA A 125 -3.04 2.97 6.22
N SER A 126 -3.96 2.84 7.20
CA SER A 126 -5.15 3.70 7.32
C SER A 126 -4.83 5.13 7.76
N LEU A 127 -3.80 5.31 8.61
CA LEU A 127 -3.33 6.63 9.04
C LEU A 127 -2.54 7.37 7.97
N GLN A 128 -1.85 6.64 7.09
CA GLN A 128 -1.00 7.20 6.04
C GLN A 128 -1.72 7.37 4.68
N THR A 129 -3.06 7.47 4.70
CA THR A 129 -3.86 7.74 3.51
C THR A 129 -3.63 9.17 3.01
N ARG A 130 -3.97 9.41 1.73
CA ARG A 130 -3.79 10.73 1.09
C ARG A 130 -4.69 11.82 1.67
N SER A 131 -5.87 11.43 2.13
CA SER A 131 -6.81 12.36 2.74
C SER A 131 -6.53 12.52 4.22
N PHE A 132 -6.15 13.74 4.60
CA PHE A 132 -6.00 14.07 6.01
C PHE A 132 -7.37 14.12 6.72
N ILE A 133 -8.47 14.43 6.02
CA ILE A 133 -9.83 14.41 6.58
C ILE A 133 -10.21 12.97 6.96
N SER A 134 -10.01 12.03 6.03
CA SER A 134 -10.24 10.61 6.27
C SER A 134 -9.32 10.06 7.36
N ALA A 135 -8.03 10.38 7.34
CA ALA A 135 -7.08 9.96 8.37
C ALA A 135 -7.44 10.50 9.76
N ALA A 136 -7.78 11.80 9.87
CA ALA A 136 -8.14 12.45 11.13
C ALA A 136 -9.45 11.90 11.73
N SER A 137 -10.36 11.39 10.89
CA SER A 137 -11.60 10.72 11.32
C SER A 137 -11.37 9.31 11.88
N PHE A 138 -10.21 8.71 11.63
CA PHE A 138 -9.89 7.37 12.12
C PHE A 138 -9.29 7.41 13.53
N GLN A 139 -8.09 7.97 13.67
CA GLN A 139 -7.35 8.11 14.93
C GLN A 139 -6.38 9.31 14.86
N GLU A 140 -5.80 9.70 16.00
CA GLU A 140 -4.73 10.71 16.10
C GLU A 140 -5.07 12.08 15.49
N THR A 141 -6.33 12.51 15.62
CA THR A 141 -6.90 13.72 14.99
C THR A 141 -6.04 14.97 15.15
N THR A 142 -5.56 15.26 16.37
CA THR A 142 -4.73 16.46 16.63
C THR A 142 -3.42 16.42 15.84
N ARG A 143 -2.74 15.27 15.81
CA ARG A 143 -1.46 15.11 15.09
C ARG A 143 -1.67 15.27 13.59
N VAL A 144 -2.66 14.57 13.03
CA VAL A 144 -2.95 14.58 11.59
C VAL A 144 -3.32 15.99 11.11
N LEU A 145 -4.17 16.71 11.84
CA LEU A 145 -4.57 18.08 11.46
C LEU A 145 -3.40 19.08 11.58
N THR A 146 -2.55 18.91 12.59
CA THR A 146 -1.36 19.77 12.78
C THR A 146 -0.37 19.58 11.64
N GLU A 147 -0.05 18.34 11.28
CA GLU A 147 0.83 18.02 10.15
C GLU A 147 0.24 18.53 8.82
N ALA A 148 -1.07 18.39 8.62
CA ALA A 148 -1.74 18.89 7.42
C ALA A 148 -1.71 20.42 7.34
N ALA A 149 -1.91 21.13 8.46
CA ALA A 149 -1.87 22.59 8.52
C ALA A 149 -0.45 23.12 8.27
N ILE A 150 0.58 22.53 8.90
CA ILE A 150 1.98 22.91 8.70
C ILE A 150 2.42 22.70 7.24
N ALA A 151 2.02 21.58 6.64
CA ALA A 151 2.37 21.27 5.25
C ALA A 151 1.45 21.95 4.21
N GLY A 152 0.42 22.69 4.63
CA GLY A 152 -0.56 23.31 3.72
C GLY A 152 -1.28 22.29 2.82
N LYS A 153 -1.57 21.09 3.34
CA LYS A 153 -2.16 20.01 2.53
C LYS A 153 -3.57 20.37 2.06
N VAL A 154 -3.85 20.07 0.80
CA VAL A 154 -5.18 20.23 0.18
C VAL A 154 -5.81 18.86 -0.04
N ASP A 155 -6.99 18.65 0.51
CA ASP A 155 -7.77 17.42 0.31
C ASP A 155 -8.60 17.50 -0.97
N LYS A 156 -8.48 16.49 -1.84
CA LYS A 156 -9.18 16.43 -3.13
C LYS A 156 -10.53 15.69 -3.05
N LEU A 157 -10.95 15.22 -1.88
CA LEU A 157 -12.23 14.55 -1.65
C LEU A 157 -12.46 13.39 -2.63
N ARG A 158 -11.45 12.54 -2.83
CA ARG A 158 -11.53 11.40 -3.75
C ARG A 158 -11.99 10.12 -3.06
N GLY A 159 -12.00 10.10 -1.72
CA GLY A 159 -12.37 8.95 -0.92
C GLY A 159 -13.84 8.93 -0.52
N LEU A 160 -14.27 7.79 0.02
CA LEU A 160 -15.64 7.62 0.51
C LEU A 160 -15.89 8.45 1.78
N LYS A 161 -15.00 8.36 2.77
CA LYS A 161 -15.18 9.00 4.09
C LYS A 161 -15.21 10.52 4.00
N GLU A 162 -14.30 11.10 3.24
CA GLU A 162 -14.25 12.55 2.99
C GLU A 162 -15.58 13.10 2.46
N ASN A 163 -16.15 12.44 1.45
CA ASN A 163 -17.39 12.89 0.83
C ASN A 163 -18.58 12.75 1.78
N VAL A 164 -18.63 11.68 2.58
CA VAL A 164 -19.65 11.52 3.63
C VAL A 164 -19.55 12.65 4.65
N ILE A 165 -18.35 12.96 5.14
CA ILE A 165 -18.12 14.00 6.17
C ILE A 165 -18.54 15.39 5.65
N VAL A 166 -18.25 15.70 4.38
CA VAL A 166 -18.56 17.00 3.77
C VAL A 166 -19.99 17.06 3.20
N GLY A 167 -20.73 15.95 3.20
CA GLY A 167 -22.12 15.89 2.70
C GLY A 167 -22.24 15.86 1.17
N ARG A 168 -21.22 15.36 0.46
CA ARG A 168 -21.22 15.15 -1.00
C ARG A 168 -21.56 13.69 -1.34
N LEU A 169 -21.99 13.46 -2.57
CA LEU A 169 -22.16 12.10 -3.10
C LEU A 169 -20.84 11.33 -3.03
N VAL A 170 -20.90 10.11 -2.51
CA VAL A 170 -19.72 9.23 -2.45
C VAL A 170 -19.32 8.77 -3.86
N PRO A 171 -18.02 8.64 -4.14
CA PRO A 171 -17.51 8.20 -5.45
C PRO A 171 -17.63 6.68 -5.67
N ALA A 172 -18.75 6.08 -5.26
CA ALA A 172 -19.06 4.67 -5.44
C ALA A 172 -20.57 4.48 -5.73
N GLY A 173 -20.93 3.34 -6.31
CA GLY A 173 -22.31 3.04 -6.68
C GLY A 173 -22.89 4.11 -7.60
N THR A 174 -24.09 4.61 -7.29
CA THR A 174 -24.78 5.65 -8.07
C THR A 174 -23.99 6.95 -8.17
N GLY A 175 -23.28 7.35 -7.12
CA GLY A 175 -22.47 8.57 -7.13
C GLY A 175 -21.32 8.52 -8.14
N TYR A 176 -20.72 7.34 -8.36
CA TYR A 176 -19.71 7.14 -9.41
C TYR A 176 -20.31 7.32 -10.82
N PHE A 177 -21.48 6.74 -11.08
CA PHE A 177 -22.16 6.88 -12.37
C PHE A 177 -22.54 8.34 -12.65
N MET A 178 -23.08 9.05 -11.66
CA MET A 178 -23.43 10.47 -11.80
C MET A 178 -22.21 11.35 -12.09
N ASP A 179 -21.08 11.12 -11.40
CA ASP A 179 -19.83 11.85 -11.66
C ASP A 179 -19.31 11.57 -13.09
N LYS A 180 -19.38 10.32 -13.55
CA LYS A 180 -18.99 9.96 -14.92
C LYS A 180 -19.87 10.63 -15.97
N MET A 181 -21.19 10.64 -15.78
CA MET A 181 -22.11 11.30 -16.71
C MET A 181 -21.90 12.82 -16.72
N ARG A 182 -21.69 13.43 -15.55
CA ARG A 182 -21.39 14.86 -15.44
C ARG A 182 -20.11 15.24 -16.19
N LYS A 183 -19.05 14.45 -16.03
CA LYS A 183 -17.79 14.65 -16.78
C LYS A 183 -17.95 14.49 -18.28
N ALA A 184 -18.78 13.53 -18.72
CA ALA A 184 -19.07 13.34 -20.13
C ALA A 184 -19.85 14.52 -20.72
N ALA A 185 -20.87 15.03 -20.00
CA ALA A 185 -21.64 16.20 -20.41
C ALA A 185 -20.75 17.45 -20.54
N VAL A 186 -19.90 17.72 -19.54
CA VAL A 186 -18.97 18.86 -19.58
C VAL A 186 -18.00 18.77 -20.77
N LYS A 187 -17.48 17.58 -21.08
CA LYS A 187 -16.62 17.39 -22.26
C LYS A 187 -17.34 17.66 -23.57
N LEU A 188 -18.59 17.20 -23.69
CA LEU A 188 -19.42 17.46 -24.86
C LEU A 188 -19.70 18.96 -25.02
N ASP A 189 -19.92 19.68 -23.92
CA ASP A 189 -20.11 21.14 -23.95
C ASP A 189 -18.82 21.86 -24.38
N GLU A 190 -17.64 21.38 -23.96
CA GLU A 190 -16.33 21.93 -24.37
C GLU A 190 -15.98 21.63 -25.84
N GLU A 191 -16.39 20.48 -26.38
CA GLU A 191 -16.14 20.11 -27.78
C GLU A 191 -17.10 20.82 -28.76
N ASN A 192 -18.26 21.27 -28.29
CA ASN A 192 -19.27 21.98 -29.08
C ASN A 192 -19.18 23.52 -28.97
N ALA A 193 -18.22 24.04 -28.20
CA ALA A 193 -17.95 25.48 -28.02
C ALA A 193 -16.75 25.93 -28.86
#